data_AF-A0A509EGI6-F1
#
_entry.id   AF-A0A509EGI6-F1
#
_cell.length_a   1.000
_cell.length_b   1.000
_cell.length_c   1.000
_cell.angle_alpha   90.00
_cell.angle_beta   90.00
_cell.angle_gamma   90.00
#
_symmetry.space_group_name_H-M   'P 1'
#
loop_
_entity.id
_entity.type
_entity.pdbx_description
1 polymer ?
#
loop_
_entity_poly.entity_id
_entity_poly.type
_entity_poly.pdbx_seq_one_letter_code
_entity_poly.pdbx_strand_id
1 'polypeptide(L)'
;MPVESWIKPDEAPDMAAAATAMIDAALSGSGLSREAYWAAVRKGYNTPYNDPPARQNAEPAVTITVTEEALPVAVMAAAGTAEIRAV
;
A
#
# COMPACT_ATOMS: atom_id res chain seq x y z
N MET A 1 23.58 10.97 -9.76
CA MET A 1 22.77 11.82 -10.66
C MET A 1 21.90 12.71 -9.79
N PRO A 2 21.77 14.01 -10.07
CA PRO A 2 20.80 14.85 -9.36
C PRO A 2 19.39 14.33 -9.68
N VAL A 3 18.60 14.08 -8.65
CA VAL A 3 17.20 13.67 -8.80
C VAL A 3 16.37 14.95 -8.76
N GLU A 4 15.62 15.20 -9.83
CA GLU A 4 14.71 16.34 -9.89
C GLU A 4 13.50 16.05 -8.99
N SER A 5 13.40 16.82 -7.91
CA SER A 5 12.20 16.83 -7.07
C SER A 5 11.19 17.80 -7.68
N TRP A 6 9.98 17.29 -7.94
CA TRP A 6 8.85 18.09 -8.40
C TRP A 6 8.05 18.71 -7.23
N ILE A 7 8.39 18.34 -6.00
CA ILE A 7 7.79 18.91 -4.78
C ILE A 7 8.62 20.12 -4.35
N LYS A 8 7.95 21.26 -4.13
CA LYS A 8 8.62 22.45 -3.60
C LYS A 8 8.96 22.25 -2.11
N PRO A 9 10.12 22.74 -1.63
CA PRO A 9 10.54 22.51 -0.25
C PRO A 9 9.57 23.01 0.82
N ASP A 10 8.84 24.08 0.52
CA ASP A 10 7.82 24.69 1.38
C ASP A 10 6.53 23.87 1.45
N GLU A 11 6.21 23.10 0.41
CA GLU A 11 5.02 22.25 0.35
C GLU A 11 5.26 20.88 1.01
N ALA A 12 6.52 20.46 1.12
CA ALA A 12 6.90 19.14 1.62
C ALA A 12 6.40 18.84 3.06
N PRO A 13 6.46 19.76 4.05
CA PRO A 13 6.00 19.49 5.41
C PRO A 13 4.50 19.21 5.47
N ASP A 14 3.71 20.00 4.76
CA ASP A 14 2.25 19.86 4.74
C ASP A 14 1.82 18.57 4.03
N MET A 15 2.49 18.24 2.91
CA MET A 15 2.28 16.97 2.22
C MET A 15 2.66 15.77 3.09
N ALA A 16 3.75 15.86 3.85
CA ALA A 16 4.17 14.78 4.76
C ALA A 16 3.17 14.58 5.91
N ALA A 17 2.61 15.66 6.45
CA ALA A 17 1.58 15.59 7.47
C ALA A 17 0.29 14.95 6.93
N ALA A 18 -0.14 15.36 5.74
CA ALA A 18 -1.32 14.79 5.07
C ALA A 18 -1.13 13.29 4.77
N ALA A 19 0.02 12.90 4.22
CA ALA A 19 0.33 11.50 3.95
C ALA A 19 0.34 10.66 5.24
N THR A 20 0.89 11.19 6.32
CA THR A 20 0.92 10.51 7.63
C THR A 20 -0.50 10.26 8.14
N ALA A 21 -1.38 11.25 8.07
CA ALA A 21 -2.77 11.11 8.50
C ALA A 21 -3.53 10.07 7.68
N MET A 22 -3.32 10.03 6.36
CA MET A 22 -3.94 9.03 5.48
C MET A 22 -3.46 7.61 5.80
N ILE A 23 -2.16 7.44 6.08
CA ILE A 23 -1.59 6.15 6.47
C ILE A 23 -2.17 5.70 7.81
N ASP A 24 -2.24 6.58 8.81
CA ASP A 24 -2.77 6.25 10.13
C ASP A 24 -4.26 5.87 10.08
N ALA A 25 -5.06 6.57 9.26
CA ALA A 25 -6.45 6.23 9.03
C ALA A 25 -6.61 4.85 8.38
N ALA A 26 -5.80 4.53 7.36
CA ALA A 26 -5.80 3.22 6.71
C ALA A 26 -5.38 2.11 7.67
N LEU A 27 -4.40 2.37 8.55
CA LEU A 27 -3.91 1.39 9.51
C LEU A 27 -4.96 1.04 10.56
N SER A 28 -5.76 2.01 11.01
CA SER A 28 -6.82 1.81 12.01
C SER A 28 -7.83 0.70 11.67
N GLY A 29 -8.05 0.40 10.39
CA GLY A 29 -8.97 -0.66 9.95
C GLY A 29 -8.28 -1.95 9.49
N SER A 30 -6.95 -1.94 9.36
CA SER A 30 -6.17 -3.02 8.74
C SER A 30 -5.77 -4.15 9.70
N GLY A 31 -5.88 -3.93 11.01
CA GLY A 31 -5.34 -4.83 12.04
C GLY A 31 -3.81 -4.89 12.10
N LEU A 32 -3.10 -4.12 11.27
CA LEU A 32 -1.65 -4.01 11.29
C LEU A 32 -1.20 -2.96 12.31
N SER A 33 -0.14 -3.25 13.07
CA SER A 33 0.49 -2.21 13.89
C SER A 33 1.26 -1.23 12.99
N ARG A 34 1.34 0.04 13.43
CA ARG A 34 2.15 1.06 12.77
C ARG A 34 3.60 0.63 12.60
N GLU A 35 4.15 -0.06 13.60
CA GLU A 35 5.51 -0.58 13.56
C GLU A 35 5.69 -1.67 12.50
N ALA A 36 4.75 -2.62 12.41
CA ALA A 36 4.80 -3.68 11.41
C ALA A 36 4.72 -3.12 9.99
N TYR A 37 3.87 -2.11 9.77
CA TYR A 37 3.79 -1.40 8.49
C TYR A 37 5.14 -0.77 8.11
N TRP A 38 5.73 0.05 8.99
CA TRP A 38 7.01 0.70 8.68
C TRP A 38 8.21 -0.26 8.61
N ALA A 39 8.14 -1.41 9.30
CA ALA A 39 9.12 -2.48 9.13
C ALA A 39 9.03 -3.10 7.72
N ALA A 40 7.81 -3.35 7.22
CA ALA A 40 7.58 -3.84 5.87
C ALA A 40 8.00 -2.83 4.80
N VAL A 41 7.69 -1.54 4.96
CA VAL A 41 8.12 -0.46 4.06
C VAL A 41 9.64 -0.39 3.99
N ARG A 42 10.34 -0.34 5.13
CA ARG A 42 11.81 -0.32 5.17
C ARG A 42 12.40 -1.56 4.52
N LYS A 43 11.82 -2.74 4.77
CA LYS A 43 12.23 -3.98 4.11
C LYS A 43 12.07 -3.85 2.61
N GLY A 44 10.88 -3.51 2.11
CA GLY A 44 10.55 -3.42 0.69
C GLY A 44 11.45 -2.46 -0.09
N TYR A 45 11.71 -1.27 0.47
CA TYR A 45 12.60 -0.28 -0.15
C TYR A 45 14.09 -0.65 -0.09
N ASN A 46 14.53 -1.36 0.95
CA ASN A 46 15.92 -1.81 1.05
C ASN A 46 16.18 -3.16 0.37
N THR A 47 15.17 -3.94 -0.01
CA THR A 47 15.35 -5.27 -0.63
C THR A 47 16.27 -5.27 -1.86
N PRO A 48 16.23 -4.29 -2.78
CA PRO A 48 17.14 -4.26 -3.92
C PRO A 48 18.63 -4.14 -3.53
N TYR A 49 18.90 -3.66 -2.31
CA TYR A 49 20.25 -3.33 -1.84
C TYR A 49 20.69 -4.18 -0.64
N ASN A 50 19.76 -4.88 0.00
CA ASN A 50 19.97 -5.67 1.20
C ASN A 50 19.06 -6.90 1.16
N ASP A 51 19.19 -7.67 0.09
CA ASP A 51 18.42 -8.89 -0.07
C ASP A 51 18.93 -9.91 0.97
N PRO A 52 18.13 -10.29 1.98
CA PRO A 52 18.55 -11.32 2.90
C PRO A 52 18.76 -12.61 2.09
N PRO A 53 19.81 -13.40 2.37
CA PRO A 53 20.02 -14.66 1.68
C PRO A 53 18.72 -15.47 1.73
N ALA A 54 18.39 -16.10 0.59
CA ALA A 54 17.16 -16.87 0.44
C ALA A 54 16.98 -17.76 1.68
N ARG A 55 15.87 -17.55 2.40
CA ARG A 55 15.56 -18.39 3.55
C ARG A 55 15.54 -19.82 3.02
N GLN A 56 16.41 -20.68 3.56
CA GLN A 56 16.29 -22.12 3.36
C GLN A 56 14.96 -22.51 3.99
N ASN A 57 13.91 -22.57 3.17
CA ASN A 57 12.56 -22.88 3.62
C ASN A 57 12.58 -24.29 4.21
N ALA A 58 12.61 -24.39 5.54
CA ALA A 58 12.42 -25.64 6.27
C ALA A 58 10.95 -25.85 6.67
N GLU A 59 10.01 -25.09 6.09
CA GLU A 59 8.57 -25.25 6.33
C GLU A 59 7.84 -25.41 4.99
N PRO A 60 6.88 -26.36 4.90
CA PRO A 60 6.15 -26.61 3.66
C PRO A 60 5.30 -25.40 3.29
N ALA A 61 5.29 -25.07 2.00
CA ALA A 61 4.50 -23.96 1.47
C ALA A 61 3.02 -24.10 1.87
N VAL A 62 2.49 -23.09 2.55
CA VAL A 62 1.05 -23.00 2.86
C VAL A 62 0.32 -22.71 1.55
N THR A 63 -0.45 -23.67 1.05
CA THR A 63 -1.33 -23.47 -0.11
C THR A 63 -2.51 -22.59 0.30
N ILE A 64 -2.52 -21.35 -0.17
CA ILE A 64 -3.68 -20.45 -0.05
C ILE A 64 -4.59 -20.72 -1.25
N THR A 65 -5.68 -21.46 -1.03
CA THR A 65 -6.77 -21.58 -2.01
C THR A 65 -7.58 -20.29 -2.01
N VAL A 66 -7.38 -19.45 -3.04
CA VAL A 66 -8.27 -18.33 -3.33
C VAL A 66 -9.48 -18.89 -4.09
N THR A 67 -10.63 -18.95 -3.43
CA THR A 67 -11.89 -19.17 -4.13
C THR A 67 -12.23 -17.88 -4.87
N GLU A 68 -12.21 -17.92 -6.19
CA GLU A 68 -12.67 -16.83 -7.05
C GLU A 68 -14.19 -16.72 -6.93
N GLU A 69 -14.66 -16.04 -5.87
CA GLU A 69 -16.05 -15.62 -5.79
C GLU A 69 -16.22 -14.45 -6.76
N ALA A 70 -16.86 -14.74 -7.90
CA ALA A 70 -17.13 -13.76 -8.93
C ALA A 70 -17.98 -12.62 -8.34
N LEU A 71 -17.36 -11.44 -8.22
CA LEU A 71 -18.05 -10.23 -7.82
C LEU A 71 -19.19 -9.97 -8.81
N PRO A 72 -20.44 -9.74 -8.35
CA PRO A 72 -21.55 -9.48 -9.25
C PRO A 72 -21.26 -8.21 -10.04
N VAL A 73 -21.07 -8.37 -11.35
CA VAL A 73 -20.80 -7.30 -12.34
C VAL A 73 -21.76 -6.11 -12.21
N ALA A 74 -22.96 -6.33 -11.69
CA ALA A 74 -23.95 -5.31 -11.39
C ALA A 74 -23.48 -4.23 -10.38
N VAL A 75 -22.58 -4.56 -9.45
CA VAL A 75 -22.07 -3.60 -8.44
C VAL A 75 -21.02 -2.65 -9.05
N MET A 76 -20.23 -3.13 -10.02
CA MET A 76 -19.20 -2.31 -10.68
C MET A 76 -19.81 -1.30 -11.67
N ALA A 77 -20.95 -1.61 -12.30
CA ALA A 77 -21.66 -0.68 -13.19
C ALA A 77 -22.33 0.48 -12.42
N ALA A 78 -22.76 0.24 -11.17
CA ALA A 78 -23.37 1.26 -10.33
C ALA A 78 -22.36 2.34 -9.87
N ALA A 79 -21.11 1.95 -9.61
CA ALA A 79 -20.04 2.87 -9.20
C ALA A 79 -19.62 3.84 -10.31
N GLY A 80 -19.55 3.38 -11.57
CA GLY A 80 -19.13 4.23 -12.70
C GLY A 80 -20.18 5.24 -13.17
N THR A 81 -21.46 5.03 -12.86
CA THR A 81 -22.54 5.92 -13.31
C THR A 81 -22.77 7.10 -12.35
N ALA A 82 -22.36 6.98 -11.09
CA ALA A 82 -22.51 8.05 -10.10
C ALA A 82 -21.52 9.21 -10.31
N GLU A 83 -20.31 8.96 -10.80
CA GLU A 83 -19.29 10.00 -10.96
C GLU A 83 -19.46 10.88 -12.20
N ILE A 84 -20.20 10.45 -13.24
CA ILE A 84 -20.38 11.25 -14.47
C ILE A 84 -21.56 12.25 -14.36
N ARG A 85 -22.31 12.25 -13.25
CA ARG A 85 -23.46 13.17 -13.06
C ARG A 85 -23.38 14.05 -11.82
N ALA A 86 -22.17 14.49 -11.45
CA ALA A 86 -21.99 15.57 -10.50
C ALA A 86 -20.98 16.60 -11.03
N VAL A 87 -21.52 17.54 -11.83
CA VAL A 87 -21.09 18.93 -12.10
C VAL A 87 -19.74 19.14 -12.78
#